data_AF-A0A4U0TUT0-F1
#
_entry.id   AF-A0A4U0TUT0-F1
#
_cell.length_a   1.000
_cell.length_b   1.000
_cell.length_c   1.000
_cell.angle_alpha   90.00
_cell.angle_beta   90.00
_cell.angle_gamma   90.00
#
_symmetry.space_group_name_H-M   'P 1'
#
loop_
_entity.id
_entity.type
_entity.pdbx_description
1 polymer ?
#
loop_
_entity_poly.entity_id
_entity_poly.type
_entity_poly.pdbx_seq_one_letter_code
_entity_poly.pdbx_strand_id
1 'polypeptide(L)'
;MDMPVNVPVDDPNADTEWNDILRKHGIIPEKPPSPTPLIEEALTEARRLAHENRLEGKDLDELAELEEEEDDEFLEQYRSKRLAELSSIQSSSIYNQVYPIQKPDYARDVTEASKKSFIFVLLTSSQGTNTESRLLIEIWR
;
A
#
# COMPACT_ATOMS: atom_id res chain seq x y z
N MET A 1 19.20 58.15 38.00
CA MET A 1 19.63 56.91 37.32
C MET A 1 18.50 55.93 37.50
N ASP A 2 17.70 55.73 36.45
CA ASP A 2 16.60 54.78 36.48
C ASP A 2 17.20 53.43 36.08
N MET A 3 17.45 52.56 37.06
CA MET A 3 17.99 51.24 36.80
C MET A 3 16.83 50.33 36.38
N PRO A 4 16.93 49.60 35.26
CA PRO A 4 15.86 48.71 34.83
C PRO A 4 15.64 47.63 35.89
N VAL A 5 14.40 47.54 36.39
CA VAL A 5 13.97 46.55 37.36
C VAL A 5 14.07 45.16 36.72
N ASN A 6 14.93 44.30 37.25
CA ASN A 6 15.11 42.94 36.77
C ASN A 6 13.99 42.04 37.32
N VAL A 7 12.92 41.87 36.56
CA VAL A 7 11.81 40.96 36.90
C VAL A 7 12.31 39.51 36.80
N PRO A 8 12.17 38.67 37.84
CA PRO A 8 12.50 37.26 37.76
C PRO A 8 11.62 36.58 36.71
N VAL A 9 12.24 35.93 35.72
CA VAL A 9 11.53 35.06 34.77
C VAL A 9 11.36 33.71 35.46
N ASP A 10 10.20 33.49 36.08
CA ASP A 10 9.92 32.26 36.84
C ASP A 10 9.85 31.01 35.93
N ASP A 11 9.46 31.15 34.65
CA ASP A 11 9.51 30.09 33.62
C ASP A 11 9.59 30.70 32.19
N PRO A 12 10.70 30.47 31.43
CA PRO A 12 10.86 30.96 30.05
C PRO A 12 9.84 30.40 29.05
N ASN A 13 9.19 29.28 29.38
CA ASN A 13 8.21 28.62 28.54
C ASN A 13 6.75 28.95 28.92
N ALA A 14 6.52 29.71 30.00
CA ALA A 14 5.17 30.12 30.35
C ALA A 14 4.58 31.06 29.28
N ASP A 15 3.33 30.84 28.91
CA ASP A 15 2.61 31.66 27.95
C ASP A 15 1.90 32.81 28.70
N THR A 16 2.67 33.84 29.05
CA THR A 16 2.16 35.06 29.69
C THR A 16 2.39 36.28 28.78
N GLU A 17 1.54 37.30 28.92
CA GLU A 17 1.67 38.56 28.17
C GLU A 17 3.07 39.20 28.34
N TRP A 18 3.71 38.99 29.48
CA TRP A 18 5.06 39.45 29.75
C TRP A 18 6.11 38.68 28.95
N ASN A 19 6.02 37.36 28.86
CA ASN A 19 6.97 36.55 28.09
C ASN A 19 6.87 36.82 26.59
N ASP A 20 5.69 37.15 26.06
CA ASP A 20 5.52 37.55 24.66
C ASP A 20 6.19 38.90 24.35
N ILE A 21 6.11 39.85 25.28
CA ILE A 21 6.83 41.12 25.18
C ILE A 21 8.36 40.87 25.22
N LEU A 22 8.83 39.97 26.09
CA LEU A 22 10.25 39.61 26.19
C LEU A 22 10.78 38.88 24.94
N ARG A 23 9.97 38.03 24.31
CA ARG A 23 10.26 37.40 22.99
C ARG A 23 10.37 38.46 21.90
N LYS A 24 9.41 39.39 21.84
CA LYS A 24 9.42 40.51 20.87
C LYS A 24 10.62 41.45 21.03
N HIS A 25 11.12 41.63 22.25
CA HIS A 25 12.31 42.41 22.55
C HIS A 25 13.63 41.62 22.44
N GLY A 26 13.59 40.33 22.06
CA GLY A 26 14.78 39.50 21.83
C GLY A 26 15.51 39.04 23.11
N ILE A 27 14.84 39.11 24.26
CA ILE A 27 15.41 38.72 25.56
C ILE A 27 15.24 37.21 25.80
N ILE A 28 14.18 36.60 25.24
CA ILE A 28 13.90 35.15 25.26
C ILE A 28 13.75 34.66 23.81
N PRO A 29 14.22 33.45 23.46
CA PRO A 29 14.02 32.87 22.12
C PRO A 29 12.54 32.76 21.71
N GLU A 30 12.27 32.92 20.41
CA GLU A 30 10.93 32.74 19.86
C GLU A 30 10.44 31.29 20.00
N LYS A 31 9.14 31.12 20.20
CA LYS A 31 8.51 29.79 20.34
C LYS A 31 8.59 29.05 18.98
N PRO A 32 8.85 27.73 18.96
CA PRO A 32 8.76 26.98 17.72
C PRO A 32 7.40 27.18 17.06
N PRO A 33 7.33 27.24 15.72
CA PRO A 33 6.06 27.41 15.01
C PRO A 33 5.10 26.29 15.42
N SER A 34 3.84 26.66 15.64
CA SER A 34 2.82 25.70 16.02
C SER A 34 2.70 24.61 14.95
N PRO A 35 2.63 23.31 15.30
CA PRO A 35 2.46 22.22 14.35
C PRO A 35 1.05 22.16 13.71
N THR A 36 0.16 23.11 14.03
CA THR A 36 -1.21 23.22 13.52
C THR A 36 -1.36 23.03 12.00
N PRO A 37 -0.57 23.69 11.12
CA PRO A 37 -0.73 23.52 9.67
C PRO A 37 -0.38 22.11 9.19
N LEU A 38 0.61 21.45 9.81
CA LEU A 38 0.93 20.05 9.49
C LEU A 38 -0.20 19.10 9.94
N ILE A 39 -0.83 19.38 11.08
CA ILE A 39 -1.93 18.57 11.61
C ILE A 39 -3.17 18.72 10.73
N GLU A 40 -3.47 19.93 10.27
CA GLU A 40 -4.57 20.19 9.33
C GLU A 40 -4.36 19.46 8.00
N GLU A 41 -3.16 19.54 7.43
CA GLU A 41 -2.79 18.83 6.20
C GLU A 41 -2.91 17.31 6.37
N ALA A 42 -2.37 16.76 7.47
CA ALA A 42 -2.48 15.34 7.78
C ALA A 42 -3.93 14.88 7.94
N LEU A 43 -4.80 15.72 8.52
CA LEU A 43 -6.22 15.41 8.68
C LEU A 43 -6.96 15.40 7.34
N THR A 44 -6.65 16.34 6.45
CA THR A 44 -7.21 16.34 5.09
C THR A 44 -6.78 15.12 4.29
N GLU A 45 -5.52 14.71 4.41
CA GLU A 45 -5.00 13.53 3.74
C GLU A 45 -5.63 12.24 4.30
N ALA A 46 -5.77 12.14 5.62
CA ALA A 46 -6.44 11.03 6.27
C ALA A 46 -7.91 10.90 5.84
N ARG A 47 -8.62 12.03 5.67
CA ARG A 47 -9.98 12.03 5.13
C ARG A 47 -10.04 11.51 3.70
N ARG A 48 -9.07 11.91 2.85
CA ARG A 48 -8.99 11.43 1.46
C ARG A 48 -8.75 9.93 1.42
N LEU A 49 -7.77 9.44 2.20
CA LEU A 49 -7.43 8.03 2.28
C LEU A 49 -8.59 7.17 2.80
N ALA A 50 -9.33 7.67 3.80
CA ALA A 50 -10.51 7.00 4.31
C ALA A 50 -11.62 6.88 3.26
N HIS A 51 -11.79 7.90 2.41
CA HIS A 51 -12.75 7.86 1.31
C HIS A 51 -12.30 6.91 0.19
N GLU A 52 -11.00 6.88 -0.13
CA GLU A 52 -10.43 5.99 -1.15
C GLU A 52 -10.54 4.51 -0.75
N ASN A 53 -10.32 4.18 0.53
CA ASN A 53 -10.36 2.81 1.05
C ASN A 53 -11.70 2.42 1.68
N ARG A 54 -12.78 3.19 1.45
CA ARG A 54 -14.08 2.96 2.09
C ARG A 54 -14.71 1.59 1.77
N LEU A 55 -14.28 0.96 0.68
CA LEU A 55 -14.76 -0.35 0.22
C LEU A 55 -13.90 -1.52 0.74
N GLU A 56 -12.76 -1.24 1.38
CA GLU A 56 -11.87 -2.28 1.89
C GLU A 56 -12.42 -2.88 3.20
N GLY A 57 -12.44 -4.21 3.29
CA GLY A 57 -12.80 -4.92 4.53
C GLY A 57 -14.30 -4.94 4.86
N LYS A 58 -15.17 -4.50 3.93
CA LYS A 58 -16.62 -4.60 4.06
C LYS A 58 -17.17 -5.96 3.62
N ASP A 59 -18.24 -6.39 4.26
CA ASP A 59 -18.99 -7.59 3.87
C ASP A 59 -19.96 -7.31 2.71
N LEU A 60 -20.47 -8.37 2.06
CA LEU A 60 -21.36 -8.25 0.89
C LEU A 60 -22.62 -7.43 1.18
N ASP A 61 -23.19 -7.59 2.38
CA ASP A 61 -24.39 -6.86 2.79
C ASP A 61 -24.10 -5.37 3.00
N GLU A 62 -22.92 -5.02 3.53
CA GLU A 62 -22.49 -3.62 3.74
C GLU A 62 -22.12 -2.92 2.43
N LEU A 63 -21.64 -3.67 1.43
CA LEU A 63 -21.37 -3.16 0.10
C LEU A 63 -22.67 -2.88 -0.67
N ALA A 64 -23.70 -3.71 -0.49
CA ALA A 64 -25.00 -3.51 -1.10
C ALA A 64 -25.69 -2.26 -0.57
N GLU A 65 -25.57 -1.95 0.73
CA GLU A 65 -26.09 -0.71 1.32
C GLU A 65 -25.40 0.53 0.73
N LEU A 66 -24.08 0.45 0.47
CA LEU A 66 -23.33 1.53 -0.18
C LEU A 66 -23.65 1.69 -1.67
N GLU A 67 -24.05 0.61 -2.36
CA GLU A 67 -24.41 0.67 -3.78
C GLU A 67 -25.60 1.61 -4.03
N GLU A 68 -26.52 1.73 -3.06
CA GLU A 68 -27.66 2.66 -3.16
C GLU A 68 -27.27 4.14 -2.92
N GLU A 69 -26.16 4.40 -2.22
CA GLU A 69 -25.71 5.75 -1.86
C GLU A 69 -24.73 6.35 -2.90
N GLU A 70 -24.08 5.50 -3.69
CA GLU A 70 -23.01 5.89 -4.63
C GLU A 70 -23.54 6.14 -6.06
N ASP A 71 -22.94 7.11 -6.75
CA ASP A 71 -23.31 7.45 -8.12
C ASP A 71 -22.81 6.40 -9.14
N ASP A 72 -23.55 6.23 -10.24
CA ASP A 72 -23.20 5.33 -11.36
C ASP A 72 -21.78 5.55 -11.90
N GLU A 73 -21.32 6.80 -11.92
CA GLU A 73 -19.98 7.18 -12.37
C GLU A 73 -18.88 6.59 -11.47
N PHE A 74 -19.09 6.56 -10.15
CA PHE A 74 -18.14 5.99 -9.21
C PHE A 74 -18.06 4.46 -9.37
N LEU A 75 -19.21 3.79 -9.52
CA LEU A 75 -19.27 2.34 -9.71
C LEU A 75 -18.55 1.90 -11.00
N GLU A 76 -18.72 2.66 -12.10
CA GLU A 76 -18.05 2.35 -13.36
C GLU A 76 -16.52 2.56 -13.29
N GLN A 77 -16.08 3.63 -12.63
CA GLN A 77 -14.66 3.87 -12.38
C GLN A 77 -14.04 2.79 -11.49
N TYR A 78 -14.73 2.40 -10.42
CA TYR A 78 -14.29 1.34 -9.51
C TYR A 78 -14.19 -0.01 -10.21
N ARG A 79 -15.20 -0.37 -11.00
CA ARG A 79 -15.19 -1.60 -11.81
C ARG A 79 -14.02 -1.62 -12.80
N SER A 80 -13.78 -0.49 -13.47
CA SER A 80 -12.66 -0.34 -14.40
C SER A 80 -11.31 -0.48 -13.70
N LYS A 81 -11.15 0.14 -12.52
CA LYS A 81 -9.94 0.03 -11.69
C LYS A 81 -9.67 -1.42 -11.27
N ARG A 82 -10.68 -2.12 -10.75
CA ARG A 82 -10.55 -3.53 -10.32
C ARG A 82 -10.24 -4.47 -11.48
N LEU A 83 -10.84 -4.24 -12.66
CA LEU A 83 -10.53 -5.02 -13.86
C LEU A 83 -9.09 -4.80 -14.32
N ALA A 84 -8.59 -3.55 -14.26
CA ALA A 84 -7.21 -3.24 -14.58
C ALA A 84 -6.23 -3.90 -13.60
N GLU A 85 -6.53 -3.87 -12.30
CA GLU A 85 -5.76 -4.58 -11.26
C GLU A 85 -5.70 -6.09 -11.55
N LEU A 86 -6.85 -6.73 -11.79
CA LEU A 86 -6.92 -8.16 -12.13
C LEU A 86 -6.14 -8.48 -13.41
N SER A 87 -6.27 -7.65 -14.44
CA SER A 87 -5.51 -7.78 -15.69
C SER A 87 -4.00 -7.63 -15.47
N SER A 88 -3.59 -6.70 -14.61
CA SER A 88 -2.18 -6.51 -14.24
C SER A 88 -1.63 -7.72 -13.49
N ILE A 89 -2.40 -8.30 -12.57
CA ILE A 89 -2.02 -9.50 -11.83
C ILE A 89 -1.93 -10.69 -12.81
N GLN A 90 -2.92 -10.85 -13.68
CA GLN A 90 -2.93 -11.93 -14.67
C GLN A 90 -1.77 -11.81 -15.67
N SER A 91 -1.46 -10.61 -16.14
CA SER A 91 -0.32 -10.37 -17.04
C SER A 91 1.03 -10.45 -16.33
N SER A 92 1.09 -10.16 -15.03
CA SER A 92 2.28 -10.35 -14.20
C SER A 92 2.57 -11.83 -13.90
N SER A 93 1.57 -12.71 -14.04
CA SER A 93 1.75 -14.15 -13.95
C SER A 93 2.42 -14.66 -15.24
N ILE A 94 3.74 -14.47 -15.32
CA ILE A 94 4.59 -14.90 -16.45
C ILE A 94 4.43 -16.41 -16.73
N TYR A 95 4.12 -17.19 -15.69
CA TYR A 95 4.02 -18.65 -15.74
C TYR A 95 2.62 -19.11 -15.34
N ASN A 96 1.64 -18.98 -16.24
CA ASN A 96 0.23 -19.25 -15.96
C ASN A 96 -0.28 -20.60 -16.51
N GLN A 97 0.59 -21.43 -17.08
CA GLN A 97 0.19 -22.72 -17.66
C GLN A 97 1.30 -23.75 -17.55
N VAL A 98 0.92 -25.01 -17.37
CA VAL A 98 1.82 -26.15 -17.49
C VAL A 98 1.78 -26.65 -18.93
N TYR A 99 2.95 -26.72 -19.58
CA TYR A 99 3.07 -27.16 -20.96
C TYR A 99 4.16 -28.24 -21.11
N PRO A 100 4.01 -29.16 -22.08
CA PRO A 100 5.01 -30.19 -22.33
C PRO A 100 6.26 -29.58 -22.96
N ILE A 101 7.44 -30.00 -22.49
CA ILE A 101 8.74 -29.58 -23.02
C ILE A 101 9.43 -30.74 -23.76
N GLN A 102 10.20 -30.41 -24.78
CA GLN A 102 11.04 -31.36 -25.50
C GLN A 102 12.50 -31.26 -25.03
N LYS A 103 13.29 -32.30 -25.31
CA LYS A 103 14.71 -32.35 -24.94
C LYS A 103 15.53 -31.14 -25.44
N PRO A 104 15.35 -30.64 -26.68
CA PRO A 104 16.10 -29.46 -27.15
C PRO A 104 15.78 -28.18 -26.38
N ASP A 105 14.53 -28.02 -25.93
CA ASP A 105 14.06 -26.83 -25.23
C ASP A 105 14.44 -26.80 -23.75
N TYR A 106 14.81 -27.95 -23.16
CA TYR A 106 15.11 -28.08 -21.72
C TYR A 106 16.21 -27.10 -21.25
N ALA A 107 17.25 -26.89 -22.06
CA ALA A 107 18.34 -25.98 -21.69
C ALA A 107 17.83 -24.54 -21.53
N ARG A 108 17.02 -24.06 -22.48
CA ARG A 108 16.45 -22.70 -22.46
C ARG A 108 15.37 -22.58 -21.37
N ASP A 109 14.41 -23.49 -21.37
CA ASP A 109 13.17 -23.34 -20.60
C ASP A 109 13.32 -23.79 -19.14
N VAL A 110 14.32 -24.60 -18.81
CA VAL A 110 14.61 -25.05 -17.44
C VAL A 110 15.93 -24.48 -16.95
N THR A 111 17.05 -24.75 -17.65
CA THR A 111 18.38 -24.40 -17.14
C THR A 111 18.61 -22.89 -17.11
N GLU A 112 18.29 -22.17 -18.19
CA GLU A 112 18.42 -20.71 -18.22
C GLU A 112 17.33 -20.00 -17.40
N ALA A 113 16.08 -20.47 -17.49
CA ALA A 113 14.96 -19.91 -16.75
C ALA A 113 15.12 -20.05 -15.23
N SER A 114 15.72 -21.15 -14.74
CA SER A 114 15.97 -21.39 -13.31
C SER A 114 16.85 -20.33 -12.63
N LYS A 115 17.59 -19.52 -13.40
CA LYS A 115 18.37 -18.39 -12.87
C LYS A 115 17.49 -17.21 -12.45
N LYS A 116 16.26 -17.12 -12.98
CA LYS A 116 15.33 -16.00 -12.77
C LYS A 116 14.17 -16.40 -11.86
N SER A 117 13.73 -17.65 -11.91
CA SER A 117 12.54 -18.14 -11.20
C SER A 117 12.71 -19.60 -10.78
N PHE A 118 11.90 -20.04 -9.82
CA PHE A 118 11.83 -21.46 -9.46
C PHE A 118 11.07 -22.22 -10.52
N ILE A 119 11.69 -23.25 -11.09
CA ILE A 119 11.11 -24.08 -12.13
C ILE A 119 10.83 -25.47 -11.57
N PHE A 120 9.60 -25.94 -11.73
CA PHE A 120 9.19 -27.31 -11.42
C PHE A 120 9.03 -28.09 -12.71
N VAL A 121 9.70 -29.24 -12.81
CA VAL A 121 9.61 -30.13 -13.98
C VAL A 121 9.01 -31.45 -13.53
N LEU A 122 7.86 -31.81 -14.10
CA LEU A 122 7.26 -33.12 -13.92
C LEU A 122 7.81 -34.08 -14.98
N LEU A 123 8.65 -35.03 -14.53
CA LEU A 123 9.12 -36.12 -15.39
C LEU A 123 8.18 -37.31 -15.25
N THR A 124 7.51 -37.67 -16.35
CA THR A 124 6.60 -38.83 -16.40
C THR A 124 7.11 -39.89 -17.35
N SER A 125 6.79 -41.15 -17.05
CA SER A 125 7.00 -42.24 -18.01
C SER A 125 5.88 -42.25 -19.04
N SER A 126 6.23 -42.34 -20.32
CA SER A 126 5.25 -42.53 -21.41
C SER A 126 4.67 -43.95 -21.44
N GLN A 127 5.27 -44.89 -20.71
CA GLN A 127 4.73 -46.25 -20.58
C GLN A 127 3.51 -46.19 -19.66
N GLY A 128 2.33 -46.38 -20.24
CA GLY A 128 1.02 -46.25 -19.59
C GLY A 128 0.73 -47.22 -18.44
N THR A 129 1.74 -47.91 -17.91
CA THR A 129 1.67 -48.80 -16.75
C THR A 129 1.90 -48.08 -15.43
N ASN A 130 2.40 -46.84 -15.43
CA ASN A 130 2.64 -46.07 -14.21
C ASN A 130 1.40 -45.22 -13.83
N THR A 131 0.67 -45.67 -12.80
CA THR A 131 -0.53 -44.99 -12.27
C THR A 131 -0.21 -43.63 -11.66
N GLU A 132 0.91 -43.51 -10.94
CA GLU A 132 1.34 -42.27 -10.28
C GLU A 132 1.62 -41.16 -11.29
N SER A 133 2.24 -41.51 -12.42
CA SER A 133 2.50 -40.57 -13.51
C SER A 133 1.19 -40.00 -14.08
N ARG A 134 0.13 -40.80 -14.19
CA ARG A 134 -1.18 -40.32 -14.67
C ARG A 134 -1.83 -39.37 -13.67
N LEU A 135 -1.81 -39.71 -12.38
CA LEU A 135 -2.41 -38.89 -11.33
C LEU A 135 -1.69 -37.54 -11.21
N LEU A 136 -0.35 -37.54 -11.24
CA LEU A 136 0.44 -36.30 -11.18
C LEU A 136 0.19 -35.37 -12.37
N ILE A 137 -0.03 -35.91 -13.58
CA ILE A 137 -0.39 -35.10 -14.75
C ILE A 137 -1.74 -34.42 -14.56
N GLU A 138 -2.71 -35.09 -13.92
CA GLU A 138 -4.03 -34.52 -13.64
C GLU A 138 -3.95 -33.43 -12.57
N ILE A 139 -3.14 -33.61 -11.54
CA ILE A 139 -2.95 -32.62 -10.46
C ILE A 139 -2.23 -31.35 -10.96
N TRP A 140 -1.36 -31.47 -11.96
CA TRP A 140 -0.57 -30.34 -12.48
C TRP A 140 -1.29 -29.52 -13.57
N ARG A 141 -2.45 -29.96 -14.06
CA ARG A 141 -3.25 -29.20 -15.02
C ARG A 141 -4.18 -28.23 -14.33
#